data_AF-A0A645AGF3-F1
#
_entry.id   AF-A0A645AGF3-F1
#
_cell.length_a   1.000
_cell.length_b   1.000
_cell.length_c   1.000
_cell.angle_alpha   90.00
_cell.angle_beta   90.00
_cell.angle_gamma   90.00
#
_symmetry.space_group_name_H-M   'P 1'
#
loop_
_entity.id
_entity.type
_entity.pdbx_description
1 polymer ?
#
loop_
_entity_poly.entity_id
_entity_poly.type
_entity_poly.pdbx_seq_one_letter_code
_entity_poly.pdbx_strand_id
1 'polypeptide(L)' 'MYLSDLKRDQLPLGAREKLPLLEQLDFIASAQNVILAGNPGTGETHIAIGLDLKACIQGYKVL' A
#
# COMPACT_ATOMS: atom_id res chain seq x y z
N MET A 1 -2.11 -10.71 -7.83
CA MET A 1 -2.29 -11.13 -6.42
C MET A 1 -2.41 -9.87 -5.58
N TYR A 2 -3.63 -9.32 -5.60
CA TYR A 2 -4.09 -8.05 -4.99
C TYR A 2 -3.40 -6.77 -5.44
N LEU A 3 -2.13 -6.51 -5.10
CA LEU A 3 -1.48 -5.25 -5.47
C LEU A 3 -1.26 -5.14 -7.00
N SER A 4 -1.04 -6.27 -7.67
CA SER A 4 -0.94 -6.35 -9.14
C SER A 4 -2.27 -6.06 -9.85
N ASP A 5 -3.38 -6.31 -9.15
CA ASP A 5 -4.75 -6.11 -9.65
C ASP A 5 -5.24 -4.67 -9.40
N LEU A 6 -4.43 -3.86 -8.71
CA LEU A 6 -4.68 -2.45 -8.45
C LEU A 6 -4.50 -1.64 -9.73
N LYS A 7 -5.58 -1.02 -10.21
CA LYS A 7 -5.54 -0.13 -11.37
C LYS A 7 -4.85 1.19 -11.01
N ARG A 8 -3.54 1.24 -11.19
CA ARG A 8 -2.71 2.41 -10.85
C ARG A 8 -3.23 3.69 -11.51
N ASP A 9 -3.73 3.62 -12.74
CA ASP A 9 -4.25 4.77 -13.48
C ASP A 9 -5.51 5.40 -12.85
N GLN A 10 -6.24 4.64 -12.03
CA GLN A 10 -7.44 5.10 -11.33
C GLN A 10 -7.14 5.69 -9.95
N LEU A 11 -5.88 5.62 -9.50
CA LEU A 11 -5.47 6.17 -8.22
C LEU A 11 -5.28 7.70 -8.29
N PRO A 12 -5.55 8.41 -7.19
CA PRO A 12 -5.14 9.80 -7.04
C PRO A 12 -3.64 9.97 -7.32
N LEU A 13 -3.24 11.13 -7.86
CA LEU A 13 -1.85 11.40 -8.24
C LEU A 13 -0.87 11.12 -7.08
N GLY A 14 -1.16 11.64 -5.89
CA GLY A 14 -0.30 11.43 -4.72
C GLY A 14 -0.19 9.97 -4.28
N ALA A 15 -1.22 9.15 -4.50
CA ALA A 15 -1.15 7.72 -4.22
C ALA A 15 -0.27 7.01 -5.27
N ARG A 16 -0.39 7.35 -6.55
CA ARG A 16 0.47 6.79 -7.62
C ARG A 16 1.93 7.07 -7.39
N GLU A 17 2.27 8.30 -6.98
CA GLU A 17 3.65 8.71 -6.74
C GLU A 17 4.26 8.01 -5.53
N LYS A 18 3.47 7.79 -4.47
CA LYS A 18 3.94 7.16 -3.22
C LYS A 18 3.90 5.63 -3.25
N LEU A 19 3.09 5.02 -4.11
CA LEU A 19 2.91 3.56 -4.16
C LEU A 19 4.23 2.80 -4.35
N PRO A 20 5.16 3.18 -5.26
CA PRO A 20 6.45 2.50 -5.40
C PRO A 20 7.35 2.56 -4.16
N LEU A 21 7.21 3.62 -3.35
CA LEU A 21 7.94 3.75 -2.09
C LEU A 21 7.33 2.84 -1.02
N LEU A 22 6.00 2.80 -0.92
CA LEU A 22 5.29 1.91 0.00
C LEU A 22 5.51 0.43 -0.36
N GLU A 23 5.62 0.12 -1.66
CA GLU A 23 5.92 -1.24 -2.14
C GLU A 23 7.27 -1.78 -1.64
N GLN A 24 8.22 -0.92 -1.23
CA GLN A 24 9.50 -1.36 -0.68
C GLN A 24 9.39 -1.82 0.78
N LEU A 25 8.31 -1.47 1.48
CA LEU A 25 8.04 -1.81 2.87
C LEU A 25 9.07 -1.27 3.89
N ASP A 26 9.96 -0.35 3.48
CA ASP A 26 10.98 0.28 4.35
C ASP A 26 10.39 1.03 5.55
N PHE A 27 9.12 1.45 5.44
CA PHE A 27 8.39 2.08 6.54
C PHE A 27 8.21 1.11 7.73
N ILE A 28 8.15 -0.20 7.50
CA ILE A 28 8.05 -1.21 8.55
C ILE A 28 9.36 -1.27 9.35
N ALA A 29 10.50 -1.37 8.66
CA ALA A 29 11.82 -1.37 9.30
C ALA A 29 12.12 -0.05 10.02
N SER A 30 11.61 1.05 9.47
CA SER A 30 11.78 2.41 10.02
C SER A 30 10.78 2.76 11.13
N ALA A 31 9.90 1.83 11.52
CA ALA A 31 8.80 2.05 12.47
C ALA A 31 7.95 3.29 12.14
N GLN A 32 7.71 3.54 10.86
CA GLN A 32 6.91 4.65 10.35
C GLN A 32 5.47 4.22 10.08
N ASN A 33 4.53 5.00 10.60
CA ASN A 33 3.11 4.77 10.34
C ASN A 33 2.73 5.31 8.94
N VAL A 34 2.00 4.51 8.18
CA VAL A 34 1.42 4.91 6.89
C VAL A 34 -0.07 5.14 7.08
N ILE A 35 -0.54 6.34 6.75
CA ILE A 35 -1.95 6.70 6.79
C ILE A 35 -2.42 6.91 5.36
N LEU A 36 -3.41 6.14 4.93
CA LEU A 36 -4.11 6.32 3.66
C LEU A 36 -5.37 7.14 3.93
N ALA A 37 -5.49 8.31 3.30
CA ALA A 37 -6.62 9.21 3.47
C ALA A 37 -6.97 9.91 2.16
N GLY A 38 -8.27 10.03 1.91
CA GLY A 38 -8.80 10.28 0.58
C GLY A 38 -10.30 10.00 0.53
N ASN A 39 -10.89 10.26 -0.63
CA ASN A 39 -12.34 10.10 -0.80
C ASN A 39 -12.72 8.60 -0.82
N PRO A 40 -13.93 8.24 -0.35
CA PRO A 40 -14.42 6.87 -0.44
C PRO A 40 -14.32 6.33 -1.86
N GLY A 41 -13.82 5.09 -2.01
CA GLY A 41 -13.68 4.44 -3.32
C GLY A 41 -12.41 4.78 -4.10
N THR A 42 -11.43 5.45 -3.49
CA THR A 42 -10.15 5.80 -4.15
C THR A 42 -9.05 4.72 -4.03
N GLY A 43 -9.39 3.52 -3.57
CA GLY A 43 -8.49 2.36 -3.56
C GLY A 43 -7.63 2.19 -2.32
N GLU A 44 -7.86 2.96 -1.26
CA GLU A 44 -7.11 2.88 0.01
C GLU A 44 -7.10 1.49 0.63
N THR A 45 -8.28 0.87 0.79
CA THR A 45 -8.42 -0.49 1.33
C THR A 45 -7.69 -1.51 0.45
N HIS A 46 -7.73 -1.33 -0.87
CA HIS A 46 -7.02 -2.21 -1.80
C HIS A 46 -5.50 -2.08 -1.63
N ILE A 47 -4.99 -0.85 -1.53
CA ILE A 47 -3.57 -0.58 -1.27
C ILE A 47 -3.15 -1.20 0.07
N ALA A 48 -3.90 -0.97 1.16
CA ALA A 48 -3.59 -1.51 2.48
C ALA A 48 -3.49 -3.04 2.45
N ILE A 49 -4.52 -3.72 1.93
CA ILE A 49 -4.53 -5.19 1.83
C ILE A 49 -3.38 -5.70 0.95
N GLY A 50 -3.09 -5.03 -0.16
CA GLY A 50 -2.00 -5.43 -1.04
C GLY A 50 -0.62 -5.26 -0.41
N LEU A 51 -0.41 -4.20 0.39
CA LEU A 51 0.82 -3.98 1.14
C LEU A 51 0.96 -5.00 2.28
N ASP A 52 -0.11 -5.28 3.02
CA ASP A 52 -0.12 -6.27 4.10
C ASP A 52 0.20 -7.67 3.58
N LEU A 53 -0.42 -8.07 2.47
CA LEU A 53 -0.11 -9.35 1.83
C LEU A 53 1.36 -9.41 1.41
N LYS A 54 1.90 -8.33 0.83
CA LYS A 54 3.31 -8.26 0.45
C LYS A 54 4.23 -8.36 1.68
N ALA A 55 3.87 -7.70 2.78
CA ALA A 55 4.60 -7.75 4.04
C ALA A 55 4.60 -9.17 4.63
N CYS A 56 3.45 -9.84 4.66
CA CYS A 56 3.33 -11.25 5.05
C CYS A 56 4.27 -12.15 4.21
N ILE A 57 4.28 -11.98 2.89
CA ILE A 57 5.12 -12.77 1.98
C ILE A 57 6.62 -12.55 2.24
N GLN A 58 7.02 -11.34 2.64
CA GLN A 58 8.40 -11.02 3.02
C GLN A 58 8.75 -11.45 4.46
N GLY A 59 7.82 -12.07 5.19
CA GLY A 59 8.04 -12.57 6.55
C GLY A 59 7.80 -11.55 7.65
N TYR A 60 7.23 -10.38 7.33
CA TYR A 60 6.80 -9.42 8.35
C TYR A 60 5.49 -9.88 8.99
N LYS A 61 5.38 -9.67 10.31
CA LYS A 61 4.15 -9.87 11.05
C LYS A 61 3.30 -8.59 10.97
N VAL A 62 2.16 -8.68 10.29
CA VAL A 62 1.13 -7.62 10.20
C VAL A 62 -0.12 -8.04 10.98
N LEU A 63 -0.86 -7.07 11.51
CA LEU A 63 -1.97 -7.26 12.48
C LEU A 63 -3.12 -6.30 12.20
#